data_AF-A0A840F1N1-F1
#
_entry.id   AF-A0A840F1N1-F1
#
_cell.length_a   1.000
_cell.length_b   1.000
_cell.length_c   1.000
_cell.angle_alpha   90.00
_cell.angle_beta   90.00
_cell.angle_gamma   90.00
#
_symmetry.space_group_name_H-M   'P 1'
#
loop_
_entity.id
_entity.type
_entity.pdbx_description
1 polymer ?
#
loop_
_entity_poly.entity_id
_entity_poly.type
_entity_poly.pdbx_seq_one_letter_code
_entity_poly.pdbx_strand_id
1 'polypeptide(L)'
;MQASGHGTTFVEFVGERYPVVPGQPFYIGREATLTVDDNPYLHRRFLLLHDENGMWWLTNLGTHLSATVTAADLGFTATLGPGARMPLVFGRTSIVFAAGPTTYEVQVQAGAPAVAPPPPGTTVGGDTTRGVPNFTDSQKLAVLVLAEAILRRDGTGASALPSSAQAAARLGWSLTKFNRKLDNVCDKLDMIGVGGMRAGGGRLASNRRLKLVEYALSTGLVSRGDLPMLDAEYARNTNPPT
;
A
#
# COMPACT_ATOMS: atom_id res chain seq x y z
N MET A 1 29.54 -20.04 19.75
CA MET A 1 28.80 -20.41 18.52
C MET A 1 27.34 -20.02 18.74
N GLN A 2 26.96 -18.78 18.44
CA GLN A 2 25.59 -18.29 18.59
C GLN A 2 25.06 -17.96 17.20
N ALA A 3 24.02 -18.68 16.77
CA ALA A 3 23.34 -18.47 15.51
C ALA A 3 22.44 -17.22 15.65
N SER A 4 22.87 -16.12 15.06
CA SER A 4 22.07 -14.90 14.92
C SER A 4 20.80 -15.22 14.13
N GLY A 5 19.62 -14.83 14.65
CA GLY A 5 18.34 -15.00 13.97
C GLY A 5 18.30 -14.24 12.66
N HIS A 6 18.47 -14.95 11.54
CA HIS A 6 18.36 -14.40 10.20
C HIS A 6 16.86 -14.21 9.86
N GLY A 7 16.51 -13.04 9.30
CA GLY A 7 15.14 -12.66 8.98
C GLY A 7 14.43 -13.76 8.20
N THR A 8 13.50 -14.46 8.86
CA THR A 8 12.84 -15.63 8.31
C THR A 8 11.79 -15.20 7.30
N THR A 9 11.88 -15.71 6.06
CA THR A 9 10.82 -15.52 5.08
C THR A 9 9.69 -16.51 5.35
N PHE A 10 8.46 -16.02 5.41
CA PHE A 10 7.28 -16.86 5.57
C PHE A 10 6.08 -16.29 4.82
N VAL A 11 5.15 -17.17 4.47
CA VAL A 11 3.84 -16.83 3.95
C VAL A 11 2.82 -17.00 5.08
N GLU A 12 1.94 -16.03 5.28
CA GLU A 12 0.84 -16.10 6.22
C GLU A 12 -0.50 -16.16 5.48
N PHE A 13 -1.33 -17.15 5.82
CA PHE A 13 -2.64 -17.37 5.24
C PHE A 13 -3.61 -17.87 6.32
N VAL A 14 -4.74 -17.18 6.49
CA VAL A 14 -5.77 -17.49 7.51
C VAL A 14 -5.18 -17.61 8.93
N GLY A 15 -4.16 -16.79 9.23
CA GLY A 15 -3.47 -16.77 10.53
C GLY A 15 -2.42 -17.87 10.74
N GLU A 16 -2.25 -18.80 9.78
CA GLU A 16 -1.18 -19.79 9.80
C GLU A 16 0.05 -19.30 9.03
N ARG A 17 1.25 -19.64 9.55
CA ARG A 17 2.52 -19.27 8.94
C ARG A 17 3.23 -20.47 8.34
N TYR A 18 3.61 -20.33 7.08
CA TYR A 18 4.31 -21.33 6.29
C TYR A 18 5.71 -20.83 5.99
N PRO A 19 6.76 -21.51 6.49
CA PRO A 19 8.14 -21.08 6.24
C PRO A 19 8.50 -21.23 4.77
N VAL A 20 9.23 -20.25 4.23
CA VAL A 20 9.76 -20.27 2.87
C VAL A 20 11.27 -20.40 2.95
N VAL A 21 11.79 -21.48 2.37
CA VAL A 21 13.22 -21.81 2.44
C VAL A 21 13.91 -21.35 1.16
N PRO A 22 15.02 -20.58 1.24
CA PRO A 22 15.85 -20.28 0.08
C PRO A 22 16.28 -21.56 -0.66
N GLY A 23 16.30 -21.51 -1.98
CA GLY A 23 16.59 -22.62 -2.88
C GLY A 23 15.40 -23.55 -3.12
N GLN A 24 14.27 -23.38 -2.41
CA GLN A 24 13.08 -24.19 -2.59
C GLN A 24 11.92 -23.36 -3.17
N PRO A 25 11.34 -23.77 -4.30
CA PRO A 25 10.19 -23.09 -4.85
C PRO A 25 8.97 -23.30 -3.93
N PHE A 26 8.34 -22.20 -3.52
CA PHE A 26 7.13 -22.21 -2.71
C PHE A 26 5.92 -21.84 -3.58
N TYR A 27 5.07 -22.83 -3.85
CA TYR A 27 3.91 -22.65 -4.71
C TYR A 27 2.67 -22.30 -3.89
N ILE A 28 1.84 -21.41 -4.41
CA ILE A 28 0.54 -21.03 -3.86
C ILE A 28 -0.54 -21.33 -4.91
N GLY A 29 -1.63 -21.98 -4.52
CA GLY A 29 -2.72 -22.34 -5.44
C GLY A 29 -3.70 -23.31 -4.81
N ARG A 30 -4.47 -24.03 -5.63
CA ARG A 30 -5.40 -25.08 -5.18
C ARG A 30 -4.73 -26.43 -4.93
N GLU A 31 -3.61 -26.71 -5.61
CA GLU A 31 -2.86 -27.97 -5.51
C GLU A 31 -1.36 -27.63 -5.47
N ALA A 32 -0.94 -27.00 -4.38
CA ALA A 32 0.37 -26.37 -4.24
C ALA A 32 0.94 -26.53 -2.82
N THR A 33 2.16 -26.01 -2.57
CA THR A 33 2.79 -26.03 -1.25
C THR A 33 1.89 -25.36 -0.19
N LEU A 34 1.33 -24.20 -0.54
CA LEU A 34 0.21 -23.60 0.15
C LEU A 34 -1.06 -23.82 -0.67
N THR A 35 -1.92 -24.70 -0.18
CA THR A 35 -3.28 -24.87 -0.70
C THR A 35 -4.20 -23.83 -0.07
N VAL A 36 -4.66 -22.89 -0.90
CA VAL A 36 -5.50 -21.76 -0.46
C VAL A 36 -6.95 -22.19 -0.28
N ASP A 37 -7.48 -22.95 -1.25
CA ASP A 37 -8.88 -23.42 -1.29
C ASP A 37 -9.04 -24.45 -2.42
N ASP A 38 -10.11 -25.26 -2.39
CA ASP A 38 -10.49 -26.20 -3.48
C ASP A 38 -11.44 -25.55 -4.51
N ASN A 39 -11.18 -24.29 -4.86
CA ASN A 39 -11.98 -23.53 -5.81
C ASN A 39 -11.56 -23.86 -7.27
N PRO A 40 -12.46 -24.36 -8.15
CA PRO A 40 -12.11 -24.75 -9.52
C PRO A 40 -11.61 -23.59 -10.40
N TYR A 41 -11.94 -22.33 -10.05
CA TYR A 41 -11.41 -21.15 -10.73
C TYR A 41 -9.97 -20.83 -10.33
N LEU A 42 -9.48 -21.39 -9.23
CA LEU A 42 -8.11 -21.20 -8.78
C LEU A 42 -7.17 -22.18 -9.49
N HIS A 43 -6.08 -21.66 -10.03
CA HIS A 43 -5.04 -22.48 -10.64
C HIS A 43 -4.42 -23.42 -9.60
N ARG A 44 -4.11 -24.66 -10.02
CA ARG A 44 -3.36 -25.64 -9.22
C ARG A 44 -2.08 -25.04 -8.65
N ARG A 45 -1.30 -24.38 -9.53
CA ARG A 45 -0.15 -23.54 -9.18
C ARG A 45 -0.40 -22.16 -9.75
N PHE A 46 -0.72 -21.20 -8.88
CA PHE A 46 -1.03 -19.84 -9.28
C PHE A 46 0.19 -18.92 -9.11
N LEU A 47 0.74 -18.85 -7.90
CA LEU A 47 1.92 -18.04 -7.62
C LEU A 47 3.09 -18.93 -7.23
N LEU A 48 4.29 -18.48 -7.59
CA LEU A 48 5.56 -19.05 -7.17
C LEU A 48 6.37 -17.98 -6.47
N LEU A 49 6.70 -18.25 -5.22
CA LEU A 49 7.69 -17.52 -4.46
C LEU A 49 9.02 -18.31 -4.50
N HIS A 50 10.08 -17.67 -4.94
CA HIS A 50 11.42 -18.26 -5.02
C HIS A 50 12.47 -17.19 -4.78
N ASP A 51 13.66 -17.58 -4.33
CA ASP A 51 14.80 -16.70 -4.35
C ASP A 51 15.62 -16.91 -5.63
N GLU A 52 16.17 -15.83 -6.15
CA GLU A 52 17.12 -15.82 -7.25
C GLU A 52 18.15 -14.73 -6.96
N ASN A 53 19.44 -15.10 -6.87
CA ASN A 53 20.55 -14.19 -6.60
C ASN A 53 20.38 -13.36 -5.31
N GLY A 54 19.83 -13.96 -4.25
CA GLY A 54 19.63 -13.30 -2.96
C GLY A 54 18.45 -12.31 -2.93
N MET A 55 17.60 -12.29 -3.96
CA MET A 55 16.36 -11.52 -3.99
C MET A 55 15.16 -12.47 -4.06
N TRP A 56 14.08 -12.12 -3.37
CA TRP A 56 12.81 -12.85 -3.47
C TRP A 56 12.03 -12.38 -4.68
N TRP A 57 11.47 -13.34 -5.42
CA TRP A 57 10.68 -13.11 -6.61
C TRP A 57 9.31 -13.74 -6.47
N LEU A 58 8.28 -12.99 -6.85
CA LEU A 58 6.93 -13.48 -7.02
C LEU A 58 6.62 -13.61 -8.51
N THR A 59 6.32 -14.83 -8.95
CA THR A 59 5.96 -15.15 -10.33
C THR A 59 4.52 -15.64 -10.40
N ASN A 60 3.75 -15.12 -11.34
CA ASN A 60 2.41 -15.63 -11.64
C ASN A 60 2.52 -16.72 -12.72
N LEU A 61 2.27 -17.97 -12.32
CA LEU A 61 2.23 -19.15 -13.18
C LEU A 61 0.83 -19.43 -13.75
N GLY A 62 -0.17 -18.66 -13.33
CA GLY A 62 -1.53 -18.73 -13.86
C GLY A 62 -1.60 -18.29 -15.32
N THR A 63 -2.68 -18.70 -15.99
CA THR A 63 -2.90 -18.37 -17.41
C THR A 63 -3.84 -17.18 -17.62
N HIS A 64 -4.67 -16.84 -16.63
CA HIS A 64 -5.67 -15.78 -16.76
C HIS A 64 -5.94 -14.99 -15.47
N LEU A 65 -5.59 -15.54 -14.30
CA LEU A 65 -5.70 -14.78 -13.05
C LEU A 65 -4.55 -13.77 -12.91
N SER A 66 -4.84 -12.64 -12.28
CA SER A 66 -3.84 -11.65 -11.88
C SER A 66 -3.87 -11.47 -10.37
N ALA A 67 -2.75 -11.01 -9.80
CA ALA A 67 -2.64 -10.69 -8.39
C ALA A 67 -2.26 -9.23 -8.20
N THR A 68 -2.87 -8.56 -7.23
CA THR A 68 -2.46 -7.23 -6.78
C THR A 68 -1.51 -7.41 -5.61
N VAL A 69 -0.32 -6.82 -5.73
CA VAL A 69 0.75 -6.92 -4.75
C VAL A 69 0.93 -5.54 -4.13
N THR A 70 0.86 -5.44 -2.81
CA THR A 70 0.95 -4.16 -2.09
C THR A 70 1.95 -4.28 -0.94
N ALA A 71 2.96 -3.40 -0.92
CA ALA A 71 3.85 -3.20 0.22
C ALA A 71 3.56 -1.81 0.79
N ALA A 72 2.63 -1.75 1.74
CA ALA A 72 2.06 -0.51 2.27
C ALA A 72 3.12 0.39 2.93
N ASP A 73 4.11 -0.20 3.60
CA ASP A 73 5.18 0.54 4.27
C ASP A 73 6.09 1.31 3.29
N LEU A 74 6.11 0.88 2.02
CA LEU A 74 6.91 1.48 0.96
C LEU A 74 6.05 2.25 -0.07
N GLY A 75 4.73 2.32 0.15
CA GLY A 75 3.78 2.87 -0.82
C GLY A 75 3.71 2.11 -2.14
N PHE A 76 4.27 0.90 -2.22
CA PHE A 76 4.33 0.16 -3.49
C PHE A 76 3.03 -0.59 -3.74
N THR A 77 2.47 -0.46 -4.94
CA THR A 77 1.38 -1.29 -5.44
C THR A 77 1.60 -1.65 -6.90
N ALA A 78 1.38 -2.91 -7.25
CA ALA A 78 1.52 -3.39 -8.62
C ALA A 78 0.56 -4.54 -8.91
N THR A 79 0.09 -4.63 -10.16
CA THR A 79 -0.67 -5.78 -10.64
C THR A 79 0.27 -6.75 -11.37
N LEU A 80 0.31 -7.98 -10.89
CA LEU A 80 1.04 -9.10 -11.46
C LEU A 80 0.13 -9.90 -12.41
N GLY A 81 0.24 -9.63 -13.70
CA GLY A 81 -0.50 -10.36 -14.74
C GLY A 81 0.01 -11.79 -14.97
N PRO A 82 -0.72 -12.61 -15.75
CA PRO A 82 -0.31 -13.97 -16.11
C PRO A 82 1.09 -14.04 -16.72
N GLY A 83 1.93 -14.97 -16.27
CA GLY A 83 3.30 -15.16 -16.75
C GLY A 83 4.31 -14.09 -16.33
N ALA A 84 3.87 -13.01 -15.70
CA ALA A 84 4.76 -11.96 -15.22
C ALA A 84 5.48 -12.39 -13.93
N ARG A 85 6.61 -11.73 -13.66
CA ARG A 85 7.33 -11.82 -12.38
C ARG A 85 7.70 -10.44 -11.87
N MET A 86 7.77 -10.28 -10.56
CA MET A 86 8.25 -9.06 -9.92
C MET A 86 9.13 -9.38 -8.70
N PRO A 87 10.13 -8.53 -8.40
CA PRO A 87 10.87 -8.64 -7.16
C PRO A 87 9.96 -8.29 -5.96
N LEU A 88 10.10 -9.03 -4.87
CA LEU A 88 9.50 -8.68 -3.59
C LEU A 88 10.48 -7.83 -2.78
N VAL A 89 9.96 -6.71 -2.28
CA VAL A 89 10.65 -5.84 -1.33
C VAL A 89 10.68 -6.49 0.05
N PHE A 90 11.74 -6.23 0.82
CA PHE A 90 11.87 -6.75 2.19
C PHE A 90 10.77 -6.17 3.08
N GLY A 91 10.34 -6.96 4.06
CA GLY A 91 9.21 -6.61 4.92
C GLY A 91 7.91 -7.27 4.48
N ARG A 92 6.79 -6.65 4.87
CA ARG A 92 5.44 -7.24 4.73
C ARG A 92 4.80 -6.80 3.42
N THR A 93 4.41 -7.77 2.61
CA THR A 93 3.70 -7.58 1.35
C THR A 93 2.37 -8.32 1.40
N SER A 94 1.27 -7.66 1.05
CA SER A 94 -0.05 -8.29 0.87
C SER A 94 -0.27 -8.59 -0.60
N ILE A 95 -0.76 -9.79 -0.88
CA ILE A 95 -1.08 -10.28 -2.22
C ILE A 95 -2.56 -10.63 -2.25
N VAL A 96 -3.31 -9.91 -3.07
CA VAL A 96 -4.76 -10.07 -3.20
C VAL A 96 -5.10 -10.52 -4.62
N PHE A 97 -5.90 -11.56 -4.76
CA PHE A 97 -6.36 -12.06 -6.06
C PHE A 97 -7.77 -12.61 -5.97
N ALA A 98 -8.49 -12.56 -7.09
CA ALA A 98 -9.83 -13.13 -7.21
C ALA A 98 -9.79 -14.40 -8.06
N ALA A 99 -10.51 -15.43 -7.64
CA ALA A 99 -10.77 -16.62 -8.44
C ALA A 99 -12.29 -16.90 -8.44
N GLY A 100 -12.94 -16.61 -9.57
CA GLY A 100 -14.40 -16.63 -9.66
C GLY A 100 -15.03 -15.61 -8.71
N PRO A 101 -15.99 -16.01 -7.83
CA PRO A 101 -16.66 -15.09 -6.91
C PRO A 101 -15.84 -14.79 -5.64
N THR A 102 -14.75 -15.51 -5.40
CA THR A 102 -14.01 -15.46 -4.13
C THR A 102 -12.74 -14.62 -4.28
N THR A 103 -12.49 -13.73 -3.33
CA THR A 103 -11.24 -12.97 -3.22
C THR A 103 -10.41 -13.55 -2.08
N TYR A 104 -9.13 -13.81 -2.36
CA TYR A 104 -8.17 -14.34 -1.41
C TYR A 104 -7.11 -13.30 -1.10
N GLU A 105 -6.63 -13.31 0.12
CA GLU A 105 -5.49 -12.52 0.57
C GLU A 105 -4.44 -13.46 1.17
N VAL A 106 -3.19 -13.26 0.76
CA VAL A 106 -2.02 -13.94 1.31
C VAL A 106 -0.99 -12.89 1.67
N GLN A 107 -0.35 -13.02 2.82
CA GLN A 107 0.70 -12.10 3.26
C GLN A 107 2.05 -12.77 3.17
N VAL A 108 3.06 -12.04 2.71
CA VAL A 108 4.44 -12.52 2.64
C VAL A 108 5.30 -11.59 3.47
N GLN A 109 6.02 -12.16 4.43
CA GLN A 109 7.12 -11.49 5.11
C GLN A 109 8.40 -11.91 4.39
N ALA A 110 9.01 -11.00 3.63
CA ALA A 110 10.30 -11.24 3.00
C ALA A 110 11.44 -10.86 3.97
N GLY A 111 12.26 -11.83 4.34
CA GLY A 111 13.49 -11.60 5.08
C GLY A 111 14.49 -10.76 4.29
N ALA A 112 15.25 -9.91 4.97
CA ALA A 112 16.35 -9.18 4.35
C ALA A 112 17.47 -10.17 3.93
N PRO A 113 18.13 -9.95 2.78
CA PRO A 113 19.26 -10.75 2.35
C PRO A 113 20.39 -10.61 3.35
N ALA A 114 21.18 -11.67 3.49
CA ALA A 114 22.41 -11.64 4.29
C ALA A 114 23.45 -10.64 3.73
N VAL A 115 23.28 -10.19 2.48
CA VAL A 115 24.14 -9.21 1.82
C VAL A 115 23.55 -7.82 1.98
N ALA A 116 24.28 -6.94 2.67
CA ALA A 116 23.93 -5.54 2.79
C ALA A 116 23.88 -4.88 1.39
N PRO A 117 22.85 -4.09 1.09
CA PRO A 117 22.84 -3.31 -0.15
C PRO A 117 24.06 -2.38 -0.16
N PRO A 118 24.65 -2.10 -1.34
CA PRO A 118 25.69 -1.08 -1.44
C PRO A 118 25.12 0.25 -0.90
N PRO A 119 25.93 1.06 -0.20
CA PRO A 119 25.48 2.36 0.27
C PRO A 119 24.92 3.16 -0.91
N PRO A 120 23.83 3.92 -0.71
CA PRO A 120 23.27 4.74 -1.79
C PRO A 120 24.40 5.60 -2.35
N GLY A 121 24.71 5.42 -3.63
CA GLY A 121 25.65 6.28 -4.33
C GLY A 121 25.16 7.71 -4.16
N THR A 122 26.03 8.59 -3.63
CA THR A 122 25.77 10.03 -3.60
C THR A 122 25.31 10.47 -4.97
N THR A 123 24.04 10.82 -5.11
CA THR A 123 23.48 11.40 -6.32
C THR A 123 24.22 12.69 -6.61
N VAL A 124 25.13 12.64 -7.58
CA VAL A 124 25.71 13.83 -8.20
C VAL A 124 24.56 14.54 -8.91
N GLY A 125 24.37 15.81 -8.56
CA GLY A 125 23.29 16.65 -9.04
C GLY A 125 23.24 16.71 -10.58
N GLY A 126 22.07 16.35 -11.11
CA GLY A 126 21.63 16.67 -12.46
C GLY A 126 20.35 17.47 -12.36
N ASP A 127 20.41 18.73 -12.78
CA ASP A 127 19.31 19.67 -12.73
C ASP A 127 18.12 19.22 -13.60
N THR A 128 16.90 19.53 -13.15
CA THR A 128 15.58 19.29 -13.76
C THR A 128 14.95 17.89 -13.63
N THR A 129 14.34 17.62 -12.48
CA THR A 129 13.09 16.84 -12.42
C THR A 129 12.22 17.45 -11.32
N ARG A 130 11.02 17.92 -11.68
CA ARG A 130 10.05 18.53 -10.74
C ARG A 130 9.87 17.63 -9.53
N GLY A 131 10.42 18.07 -8.39
CA GLY A 131 10.30 17.38 -7.12
C GLY A 131 8.85 17.17 -6.73
N VAL A 132 8.61 16.07 -6.01
CA VAL A 132 7.34 15.77 -5.32
C VAL A 132 6.85 17.05 -4.63
N PRO A 133 5.60 17.49 -4.84
CA PRO A 133 5.14 18.74 -4.28
C PRO A 133 5.23 18.69 -2.74
N ASN A 134 5.97 19.63 -2.15
CA ASN A 134 5.94 19.81 -0.70
C ASN A 134 4.52 20.22 -0.30
N PHE A 135 3.83 19.33 0.41
CA PHE A 135 2.55 19.62 1.06
C PHE A 135 2.80 20.21 2.44
N THR A 136 2.00 21.19 2.84
CA THR A 136 2.04 21.67 4.23
C THR A 136 1.43 20.64 5.17
N ASP A 137 1.75 20.70 6.47
CA ASP A 137 1.17 19.78 7.46
C ASP A 137 -0.37 19.77 7.42
N SER A 138 -1.01 20.92 7.27
CA SER A 138 -2.47 21.00 7.11
C SER A 138 -2.99 20.39 5.79
N GLN A 139 -2.18 20.35 4.74
CA GLN A 139 -2.54 19.67 3.50
C GLN A 139 -2.42 18.15 3.68
N LYS A 140 -1.34 17.70 4.32
CA LYS A 140 -1.12 16.28 4.67
C LYS A 140 -2.23 15.76 5.60
N LEU A 141 -2.60 16.53 6.64
CA LEU A 141 -3.69 16.20 7.56
C LEU A 141 -5.05 16.04 6.87
N ALA A 142 -5.34 16.88 5.86
CA ALA A 142 -6.59 16.79 5.09
C ALA A 142 -6.70 15.48 4.27
N VAL A 143 -5.57 14.94 3.80
CA VAL A 143 -5.51 13.65 3.11
C VAL A 143 -5.50 12.50 4.11
N LEU A 144 -4.70 12.63 5.17
CA LEU A 144 -4.52 11.62 6.21
C LEU A 144 -5.85 11.26 6.90
N VAL A 145 -6.69 12.25 7.20
CA VAL A 145 -7.99 12.00 7.83
C VAL A 145 -8.94 11.19 6.93
N LEU A 146 -8.82 11.34 5.61
CA LEU A 146 -9.59 10.53 4.65
C LEU A 146 -9.06 9.09 4.57
N ALA A 147 -7.75 8.92 4.72
CA ALA A 147 -7.07 7.62 4.71
C ALA A 147 -7.09 6.90 6.07
N GLU A 148 -7.49 7.56 7.16
CA GLU A 148 -7.40 7.06 8.54
C GLU A 148 -8.02 5.65 8.70
N ALA A 149 -9.21 5.43 8.15
CA ALA A 149 -9.90 4.14 8.24
C ALA A 149 -9.17 3.00 7.51
N ILE A 150 -8.48 3.31 6.41
CA ILE A 150 -7.71 2.35 5.63
C ILE A 150 -6.38 2.06 6.35
N LEU A 151 -5.71 3.10 6.85
CA LEU A 151 -4.43 2.97 7.54
C LEU A 151 -4.53 2.23 8.88
N ARG A 152 -5.68 2.30 9.57
CA ARG A 152 -5.94 1.59 10.84
C ARG A 152 -6.31 0.11 10.67
N ARG A 153 -6.68 -0.33 9.46
CA ARG A 153 -7.00 -1.75 9.19
C ARG A 153 -5.80 -2.47 8.59
N ASP A 154 -5.60 -3.71 9.00
CA ASP A 154 -4.74 -4.67 8.32
C ASP A 154 -5.60 -5.40 7.27
N GLY A 155 -5.86 -4.78 6.12
CA GLY A 155 -6.57 -5.44 5.00
C GLY A 155 -7.48 -4.55 4.15
N THR A 156 -7.65 -4.95 2.89
CA THR A 156 -8.40 -4.24 1.84
C THR A 156 -9.90 -4.47 1.96
N GLY A 157 -10.57 -3.66 2.78
CA GLY A 157 -12.00 -3.42 2.64
C GLY A 157 -12.21 -2.02 2.11
N ALA A 158 -12.93 -1.85 0.99
CA ALA A 158 -13.40 -0.55 0.51
C ALA A 158 -14.27 0.11 1.59
N SER A 159 -13.64 0.77 2.55
CA SER A 159 -14.33 1.58 3.53
C SER A 159 -14.93 2.74 2.77
N ALA A 160 -16.21 3.01 2.99
CA ALA A 160 -16.79 4.28 2.59
C ALA A 160 -15.90 5.39 3.17
N LEU A 161 -15.27 6.18 2.30
CA LEU A 161 -14.48 7.33 2.71
C LEU A 161 -15.36 8.22 3.61
N PRO A 162 -14.81 8.79 4.69
CA PRO A 162 -15.58 9.70 5.52
C PRO A 162 -16.10 10.88 4.68
N SER A 163 -17.28 11.36 5.03
CA SER A 163 -17.79 12.62 4.49
C SER A 163 -16.88 13.78 4.89
N SER A 164 -16.88 14.87 4.12
CA SER A 164 -16.11 16.07 4.47
C SER A 164 -16.46 16.62 5.86
N ALA A 165 -17.72 16.45 6.30
CA ALA A 165 -18.15 16.83 7.63
C ALA A 165 -17.50 15.97 8.73
N GLN A 166 -17.46 14.65 8.54
CA GLN A 166 -16.79 13.73 9.47
C GLN A 166 -15.27 14.00 9.51
N ALA A 167 -14.64 14.20 8.35
CA ALA A 167 -13.22 14.52 8.25
C ALA A 167 -12.88 15.86 8.92
N ALA A 168 -13.69 16.89 8.71
CA ALA A 168 -13.51 18.19 9.36
C ALA A 168 -13.66 18.10 10.89
N ALA A 169 -14.69 17.40 11.36
CA ALA A 169 -14.93 17.18 12.78
C ALA A 169 -13.75 16.44 13.45
N ARG A 170 -13.20 15.42 12.77
CA ARG A 170 -12.05 14.64 13.24
C ARG A 170 -10.77 15.47 13.42
N LEU A 171 -10.61 16.55 12.65
CA LEU A 171 -9.48 17.48 12.75
C LEU A 171 -9.76 18.70 13.65
N GLY A 172 -11.01 18.88 14.11
CA GLY A 172 -11.44 20.10 14.79
C GLY A 172 -11.48 21.33 13.86
N TRP A 173 -11.68 21.11 12.56
CA TRP A 173 -11.74 22.18 11.56
C TRP A 173 -13.17 22.52 11.18
N SER A 174 -13.38 23.75 10.68
CA SER A 174 -14.60 24.07 9.95
C SER A 174 -14.64 23.34 8.61
N LEU A 175 -15.84 22.98 8.14
CA LEU A 175 -16.05 22.32 6.85
C LEU A 175 -15.42 23.12 5.69
N THR A 176 -15.53 24.45 5.72
CA THR A 176 -14.93 25.35 4.73
C THR A 176 -13.41 25.29 4.74
N LYS A 177 -12.78 25.24 5.93
CA LYS A 177 -11.30 25.10 6.04
C LYS A 177 -10.86 23.76 5.45
N PHE A 178 -11.57 22.68 5.76
CA PHE A 178 -11.27 21.35 5.24
C PHE A 178 -11.38 21.31 3.70
N ASN A 179 -12.52 21.70 3.14
CA ASN A 179 -12.73 21.66 1.68
C ASN A 179 -11.68 22.49 0.94
N ARG A 180 -11.38 23.71 1.42
CA ARG A 180 -10.33 24.56 0.84
C ARG A 180 -8.94 23.90 0.86
N LYS A 181 -8.58 23.21 1.96
CA LYS A 181 -7.29 22.51 2.04
C LYS A 181 -7.26 21.31 1.10
N LEU A 182 -8.36 20.57 0.99
CA LEU A 182 -8.50 19.43 0.09
C LEU A 182 -8.42 19.85 -1.39
N ASP A 183 -9.07 20.95 -1.76
CA ASP A 183 -9.00 21.52 -3.10
C ASP A 183 -7.57 21.94 -3.45
N ASN A 184 -6.90 22.67 -2.56
CA ASN A 184 -5.50 23.07 -2.76
C ASN A 184 -4.54 21.87 -2.93
N VAL A 185 -4.83 20.73 -2.29
CA VAL A 185 -4.05 19.49 -2.49
C VAL A 185 -4.27 18.94 -3.88
N CYS A 186 -5.53 18.82 -4.28
CA CYS A 186 -5.87 18.26 -5.58
C CYS A 186 -5.36 19.14 -6.73
N ASP A 187 -5.39 20.47 -6.58
CA ASP A 187 -4.87 21.41 -7.59
C ASP A 187 -3.34 21.29 -7.73
N LYS A 188 -2.63 21.06 -6.63
CA LYS A 188 -1.18 20.76 -6.66
C LYS A 188 -0.89 19.44 -7.37
N LEU A 189 -1.71 18.41 -7.15
CA LEU A 189 -1.56 17.11 -7.79
C LEU A 189 -1.90 17.15 -9.28
N ASP A 190 -2.90 17.94 -9.67
CA ASP A 190 -3.23 18.21 -11.08
C ASP A 190 -2.07 18.91 -11.80
N MET A 191 -1.42 19.88 -11.14
CA MET A 191 -0.28 20.63 -11.71
C MET A 191 0.94 19.76 -12.03
N ILE A 192 1.12 18.64 -11.32
CA ILE A 192 2.20 17.67 -11.57
C ILE A 192 1.74 16.50 -12.47
N GLY A 193 0.53 16.57 -13.03
CA GLY A 193 0.04 15.60 -14.01
C GLY A 193 -0.63 14.35 -13.42
N VAL A 194 -1.01 14.35 -12.13
CA VAL A 194 -1.75 13.23 -11.55
C VAL A 194 -3.18 13.22 -12.09
N GLY A 195 -3.49 12.21 -12.92
CA GLY A 195 -4.80 12.04 -13.53
C GLY A 195 -5.92 11.83 -12.51
N GLY A 196 -7.13 12.32 -12.81
CA GLY A 196 -8.31 12.16 -11.95
C GLY A 196 -8.49 13.23 -10.86
N MET A 197 -7.62 14.25 -10.82
CA MET A 197 -7.69 15.37 -9.87
C MET A 197 -8.63 16.52 -10.31
N ARG A 198 -9.05 16.53 -11.58
CA ARG A 198 -10.10 17.41 -12.13
C ARG A 198 -11.43 16.66 -12.23
N ALA A 199 -12.50 17.29 -11.75
CA ALA A 199 -13.85 16.72 -11.77
C ALA A 199 -14.87 17.76 -12.29
N GLY A 200 -15.59 17.43 -13.36
CA GLY A 200 -16.85 18.11 -13.69
C GLY A 200 -18.02 17.48 -12.93
N GLY A 201 -18.53 18.15 -11.88
CA GLY A 201 -19.84 17.84 -11.25
C GLY A 201 -19.89 16.85 -10.07
N GLY A 202 -20.93 16.96 -9.22
CA GLY A 202 -21.01 16.45 -7.83
C GLY A 202 -20.88 14.94 -7.59
N ARG A 203 -21.19 14.06 -8.56
CA ARG A 203 -20.95 12.60 -8.42
C ARG A 203 -19.47 12.23 -8.63
N LEU A 204 -18.66 13.13 -9.22
CA LEU A 204 -17.22 12.97 -9.41
C LEU A 204 -16.40 13.39 -8.18
N ALA A 205 -16.94 14.15 -7.23
CA ALA A 205 -16.19 14.60 -6.04
C ALA A 205 -15.85 13.45 -5.07
N SER A 206 -16.71 12.44 -4.96
CA SER A 206 -16.39 11.20 -4.23
C SER A 206 -15.32 10.37 -4.96
N ASN A 207 -15.35 10.38 -6.30
CA ASN A 207 -14.37 9.69 -7.14
C ASN A 207 -12.98 10.37 -7.04
N ARG A 208 -12.93 11.71 -7.00
CA ARG A 208 -11.72 12.51 -6.75
C ARG A 208 -11.07 12.17 -5.40
N ARG A 209 -11.87 12.05 -4.34
CA ARG A 209 -11.38 11.69 -2.99
C ARG A 209 -10.80 10.28 -2.93
N LEU A 210 -11.44 9.33 -3.62
CA LEU A 210 -10.92 7.97 -3.71
C LEU A 210 -9.57 7.95 -4.45
N LYS A 211 -9.49 8.59 -5.61
CA LYS A 211 -8.25 8.71 -6.38
C LYS A 211 -7.14 9.45 -5.61
N LEU A 212 -7.50 10.46 -4.83
CA LEU A 212 -6.57 11.17 -3.95
C LEU A 212 -5.99 10.25 -2.87
N VAL A 213 -6.84 9.47 -2.20
CA VAL A 213 -6.40 8.56 -1.15
C VAL A 213 -5.58 7.40 -1.74
N GLU A 214 -5.99 6.84 -2.88
CA GLU A 214 -5.22 5.84 -3.62
C GLU A 214 -3.82 6.36 -3.96
N TYR A 215 -3.73 7.55 -4.54
CA TYR A 215 -2.44 8.18 -4.88
C TYR A 215 -1.59 8.45 -3.63
N ALA A 216 -2.21 8.94 -2.55
CA ALA A 216 -1.48 9.28 -1.33
C ALA A 216 -0.88 8.05 -0.63
N LEU A 217 -1.60 6.92 -0.67
CA LEU A 217 -1.09 5.64 -0.18
C LEU A 217 0.00 5.08 -1.12
N SER A 218 -0.20 5.16 -2.43
CA SER A 218 0.75 4.62 -3.42
C SER A 218 2.04 5.43 -3.58
N THR A 219 2.11 6.63 -3.00
CA THR A 219 3.30 7.50 -3.06
C THR A 219 3.97 7.68 -1.70
N GLY A 220 3.41 7.07 -0.64
CA GLY A 220 3.88 7.29 0.73
C GLY A 220 3.64 8.71 1.25
N LEU A 221 2.75 9.49 0.62
CA LEU A 221 2.39 10.83 1.08
C LEU A 221 1.79 10.81 2.50
N VAL A 222 1.09 9.72 2.83
CA VAL A 222 0.56 9.44 4.17
C VAL A 222 0.81 7.98 4.53
N SER A 223 1.16 7.72 5.78
CA SER A 223 1.47 6.40 6.32
C SER A 223 0.82 6.17 7.68
N ARG A 224 0.85 4.92 8.18
CA ARG A 224 0.34 4.58 9.52
C ARG A 224 1.07 5.37 10.63
N GLY A 225 2.36 5.66 10.43
CA GLY A 225 3.16 6.45 11.37
C GLY A 225 2.69 7.90 11.53
N ASP A 226 1.91 8.41 10.57
CA ASP A 226 1.37 9.76 10.62
C ASP A 226 0.07 9.87 11.42
N LEU A 227 -0.60 8.75 11.75
CA LEU A 227 -1.89 8.75 12.47
C LEU A 227 -1.90 9.59 13.76
N PRO A 228 -0.84 9.60 14.61
CA PRO A 228 -0.80 10.46 15.79
C PRO A 228 -0.92 11.97 15.50
N MET A 229 -0.62 12.41 14.27
CA MET A 229 -0.76 13.81 13.86
C MET A 229 -2.21 14.28 13.88
N LEU A 230 -3.17 13.38 13.62
CA LEU A 230 -4.61 13.69 13.68
C LEU A 230 -5.04 14.05 15.10
N ASP A 231 -4.55 13.32 16.08
CA ASP A 231 -4.86 13.54 17.51
C ASP A 231 -4.21 14.84 18.00
N ALA A 232 -2.97 15.11 17.59
CA ALA A 232 -2.29 16.36 17.90
C ALA A 232 -2.96 17.59 17.26
N GLU A 233 -3.47 17.49 16.04
CA GLU A 233 -4.23 18.57 15.40
C GLU A 233 -5.58 18.80 16.09
N TYR A 234 -6.32 17.73 16.40
CA TYR A 234 -7.59 17.83 17.11
C TYR A 234 -7.40 18.49 18.48
N ALA A 235 -6.40 18.05 19.26
CA ALA A 235 -6.07 18.64 20.56
C ALA A 235 -5.74 20.14 20.46
N ARG A 236 -4.94 20.56 19.47
CA ARG A 236 -4.63 21.99 19.22
C ARG A 236 -5.85 22.85 18.92
N ASN A 237 -6.84 22.29 18.22
CA ASN A 237 -8.04 23.03 17.82
C ASN A 237 -9.14 23.02 18.89
N THR A 238 -9.11 22.06 19.82
CA THR A 238 -10.10 21.93 20.91
C THR A 238 -9.63 22.50 22.24
N ASN A 239 -8.33 22.46 22.52
CA ASN A 239 -7.68 23.14 23.63
C ASN A 239 -6.67 24.15 23.06
N PRO A 240 -7.10 25.37 22.70
CA PRO A 240 -6.14 26.41 22.34
C PRO A 240 -5.22 26.68 23.54
N PRO A 241 -3.90 26.82 23.35
CA PRO A 241 -3.01 27.27 24.43
C PRO A 241 -3.50 28.63 24.91
N THR A 242 -3.66 28.75 26.23
CA THR A 242 -4.10 29.96 26.93
C THR A 242 -3.08 31.08 26.79
#